data_AF-A0A6G8PVJ7-F1
#
_entry.id   AF-A0A6G8PVJ7-F1
#
_cell.length_a   1.000
_cell.length_b   1.000
_cell.length_c   1.000
_cell.angle_alpha   90.00
_cell.angle_beta   90.00
_cell.angle_gamma   90.00
#
_symmetry.space_group_name_H-M   'P 1'
#
loop_
_entity.id
_entity.type
_entity.pdbx_description
1 polymer ?
#
loop_
_entity_poly.entity_id
_entity_poly.type
_entity_poly.pdbx_seq_one_letter_code
_entity_poly.pdbx_strand_id
1 'polypeptide(L)'
;MTIAVTGPLACGKSTFVRILGELGAETVSADALVHDLLLGDEKTIRRIAGRFGDGVRGEEGGIDRRALAGVVFGDPEALKDLEDILHPLVREETDRRVSASDAEVFVAEIPLLFEGERSGQFDLTVAVTAPEERRRAWAAERGMGEDQRRAIEARQLPQEEKARRADVVVENDGDLDKLRGQAEGLFERFRGGNGRREGEEG
;
A
#
# COMPACT_ATOMS: atom_id res chain seq x y z
N MET A 1 14.25 10.55 5.59
CA MET A 1 13.78 10.49 4.18
C MET A 1 12.52 9.65 4.12
N THR A 2 11.50 10.11 3.39
CA THR A 2 10.18 9.47 3.28
C THR A 2 9.99 8.87 1.89
N ILE A 3 9.67 7.58 1.83
CA ILE A 3 9.53 6.82 0.59
C ILE A 3 8.10 6.29 0.50
N ALA A 4 7.42 6.48 -0.62
CA ALA A 4 6.18 5.76 -0.91
C ALA A 4 6.45 4.59 -1.86
N VAL A 5 6.05 3.38 -1.45
CA VAL A 5 6.11 2.17 -2.27
C VAL A 5 4.72 1.86 -2.82
N THR A 6 4.63 1.77 -4.14
CA THR A 6 3.43 1.40 -4.88
C THR A 6 3.73 0.31 -5.91
N GLY A 7 2.73 -0.09 -6.69
CA GLY A 7 2.80 -1.25 -7.58
C GLY A 7 1.46 -1.98 -7.64
N PRO A 8 1.21 -2.75 -8.70
CA PRO A 8 -0.09 -3.36 -8.90
C PRO A 8 -0.39 -4.47 -7.89
N LEU A 9 -1.62 -4.96 -7.91
CA LEU A 9 -2.02 -6.14 -7.16
C LEU A 9 -1.04 -7.30 -7.38
N ALA A 10 -0.66 -7.95 -6.29
CA ALA A 10 0.18 -9.13 -6.27
C ALA A 10 1.50 -8.98 -7.05
N CYS A 11 2.22 -7.85 -6.95
CA CYS A 11 3.60 -7.73 -7.48
C CYS A 11 4.70 -7.94 -6.43
N GLY A 12 4.35 -8.21 -5.16
CA GLY A 12 5.33 -8.41 -4.09
C GLY A 12 5.79 -7.13 -3.38
N LYS A 13 5.08 -6.00 -3.50
CA LYS A 13 5.30 -4.78 -2.69
C LYS A 13 5.55 -5.08 -1.21
N SER A 14 4.66 -5.83 -0.57
CA SER A 14 4.77 -6.12 0.86
C SER A 14 6.02 -6.93 1.20
N THR A 15 6.50 -7.76 0.27
CA THR A 15 7.80 -8.45 0.42
C THR A 15 8.96 -7.45 0.33
N PHE A 16 8.95 -6.56 -0.66
CA PHE A 16 9.96 -5.51 -0.81
C PHE A 16 10.00 -4.57 0.41
N VAL A 17 8.84 -4.11 0.89
CA VAL A 17 8.70 -3.26 2.08
C VAL A 17 9.18 -3.99 3.33
N ARG A 18 8.86 -5.29 3.49
CA ARG A 18 9.39 -6.10 4.59
C ARG A 18 10.91 -6.17 4.57
N ILE A 19 11.53 -6.37 3.40
CA ILE A 19 12.99 -6.38 3.27
C ILE A 19 13.58 -5.03 3.69
N LEU A 20 12.99 -3.90 3.25
CA LEU A 20 13.44 -2.58 3.72
C LEU A 20 13.32 -2.43 5.24
N GLY A 21 12.26 -2.96 5.84
CA GLY A 21 12.11 -3.01 7.29
C GLY A 21 13.20 -3.83 7.99
N GLU A 22 13.56 -4.99 7.44
CA GLU A 22 14.66 -5.82 7.93
C GLU A 22 16.03 -5.12 7.85
N LEU A 23 16.20 -4.20 6.89
CA LEU A 23 17.40 -3.38 6.73
C LEU A 23 17.44 -2.17 7.67
N GLY A 24 16.33 -1.88 8.36
CA GLY A 24 16.24 -0.81 9.36
C GLY A 24 15.35 0.37 8.98
N ALA A 25 14.58 0.29 7.89
CA ALA A 25 13.55 1.28 7.60
C ALA A 25 12.38 1.15 8.60
N GLU A 26 11.82 2.27 9.03
CA GLU A 26 10.50 2.26 9.64
C GLU A 26 9.46 2.11 8.52
N THR A 27 8.43 1.28 8.73
CA THR A 27 7.45 0.97 7.68
C THR A 27 6.01 1.11 8.16
N VAL A 28 5.14 1.59 7.27
CA VAL A 28 3.69 1.60 7.45
C VAL A 28 3.02 1.07 6.19
N SER A 29 1.96 0.27 6.34
CA SER A 29 1.19 -0.25 5.22
C SER A 29 -0.25 0.25 5.29
N ALA A 30 -0.72 0.87 4.21
CA ALA A 30 -2.11 1.33 4.12
C ALA A 30 -3.10 0.17 4.30
N ASP A 31 -2.78 -1.02 3.77
CA ASP A 31 -3.62 -2.22 3.91
C ASP A 31 -3.66 -2.70 5.37
N ALA A 32 -2.55 -2.60 6.10
CA ALA A 32 -2.50 -2.93 7.53
C ALA A 32 -3.28 -1.91 8.37
N LEU A 33 -3.18 -0.61 8.06
CA LEU A 33 -3.98 0.42 8.73
C LEU A 33 -5.48 0.20 8.53
N VAL A 34 -5.91 -0.14 7.30
CA VAL A 34 -7.30 -0.52 7.04
C VAL A 34 -7.68 -1.75 7.86
N HIS A 35 -6.81 -2.78 7.91
CA HIS A 35 -7.08 -3.97 8.71
C HIS A 35 -7.32 -3.63 10.19
N ASP A 36 -6.46 -2.81 10.80
CA ASP A 36 -6.57 -2.41 12.20
C ASP A 36 -7.86 -1.61 12.46
N LEU A 37 -8.20 -0.69 11.56
CA LEU A 37 -9.45 0.08 11.64
C LEU A 37 -10.69 -0.83 11.60
N LEU A 38 -10.69 -1.83 10.72
CA LEU A 38 -11.80 -2.78 10.58
C LEU A 38 -11.89 -3.76 11.76
N LEU A 39 -10.77 -4.02 12.45
CA LEU A 39 -10.71 -4.97 13.55
C LEU A 39 -11.10 -4.34 14.90
N GLY A 40 -10.68 -3.10 15.17
CA GLY A 40 -10.77 -2.55 16.52
C GLY A 40 -11.19 -1.09 16.65
N ASP A 41 -11.31 -0.32 15.56
CA ASP A 41 -11.77 1.06 15.67
C ASP A 41 -13.31 1.15 15.71
N GLU A 42 -13.86 1.15 16.93
CA GLU A 42 -15.32 1.13 17.17
C GLU A 42 -16.06 2.28 16.47
N LYS A 43 -15.40 3.42 16.23
CA LYS A 43 -16.00 4.54 15.49
C LYS A 43 -16.12 4.20 13.99
N THR A 44 -15.08 3.67 13.38
CA THR A 44 -15.07 3.22 11.99
C THR A 44 -16.02 2.05 11.79
N ILE A 45 -15.98 1.05 12.67
CA ILE A 45 -16.87 -0.11 12.64
C ILE A 45 -18.34 0.33 12.67
N ARG A 46 -18.73 1.25 13.57
CA ARG A 46 -20.09 1.79 13.61
C ARG A 46 -20.47 2.55 12.35
N ARG A 47 -19.56 3.33 11.78
CA ARG A 47 -19.82 4.09 10.55
C ARG A 47 -20.04 3.15 9.35
N ILE A 48 -19.24 2.10 9.23
CA ILE A 48 -19.37 1.07 8.19
C ILE A 48 -20.68 0.30 8.39
N ALA A 49 -20.97 -0.20 9.59
CA ALA A 49 -22.22 -0.90 9.88
C ALA A 49 -23.47 -0.02 9.66
N GLY A 50 -23.39 1.27 10.00
CA GLY A 50 -24.47 2.22 9.74
C GLY A 50 -24.74 2.45 8.24
N ARG A 51 -23.72 2.31 7.38
CA ARG A 51 -23.86 2.47 5.93
C ARG A 51 -24.27 1.18 5.21
N PHE A 52 -23.74 0.03 5.63
CA PHE A 52 -23.88 -1.25 4.93
C PHE A 52 -24.78 -2.25 5.68
N GLY A 53 -25.31 -1.88 6.84
CA GLY A 53 -26.12 -2.72 7.71
C GLY A 53 -25.27 -3.58 8.66
N ASP A 54 -25.88 -4.07 9.75
CA ASP A 54 -25.15 -4.86 10.75
C ASP A 54 -24.69 -6.24 10.25
N GLY A 55 -25.16 -6.69 9.08
CA GLY A 55 -24.71 -7.94 8.46
C GLY A 55 -23.23 -7.96 8.06
N VAL A 56 -22.54 -6.82 8.07
CA VAL A 56 -21.08 -6.74 7.84
C VAL A 56 -20.25 -6.84 9.13
N ARG A 57 -20.89 -6.91 10.31
CA ARG A 57 -20.19 -7.09 11.59
C ARG A 57 -19.85 -8.57 11.80
N GLY A 58 -18.65 -8.83 12.28
CA GLY A 58 -18.24 -10.15 12.75
C GLY A 58 -18.70 -10.41 14.19
N GLU A 59 -18.67 -11.69 14.59
CA GLU A 59 -19.11 -12.14 15.93
C GLU A 59 -18.26 -11.57 17.08
N GLU A 60 -17.00 -11.20 16.81
CA GLU A 60 -16.05 -10.72 17.81
C GLU A 60 -15.98 -9.18 17.93
N GLY A 61 -16.92 -8.44 17.32
CA GLY A 61 -17.03 -6.98 17.48
C GLY A 61 -16.28 -6.14 16.44
N GLY A 62 -15.67 -6.76 15.43
CA GLY A 62 -15.08 -6.09 14.25
C GLY A 62 -15.94 -6.18 13.00
N ILE A 63 -15.37 -5.85 11.84
CA ILE A 63 -15.99 -6.05 10.52
C ILE A 63 -15.61 -7.43 9.95
N ASP A 64 -16.62 -8.21 9.55
CA ASP A 64 -16.40 -9.38 8.70
C ASP A 64 -16.05 -8.91 7.29
N ARG A 65 -14.76 -9.02 6.96
CA ARG A 65 -14.22 -8.60 5.66
C ARG A 65 -14.83 -9.36 4.49
N ARG A 66 -15.26 -10.62 4.66
CA ARG A 66 -15.93 -11.39 3.59
C ARG A 66 -17.35 -10.90 3.39
N ALA A 67 -18.07 -10.63 4.48
CA ALA A 67 -19.41 -10.05 4.40
C ALA A 67 -19.36 -8.65 3.77
N LEU A 68 -18.47 -7.78 4.25
CA LEU A 68 -18.27 -6.44 3.69
C LEU A 68 -17.88 -6.51 2.22
N ALA A 69 -16.94 -7.39 1.86
CA ALA A 69 -16.56 -7.68 0.48
C ALA A 69 -17.79 -8.04 -0.37
N GLY A 70 -18.65 -8.94 0.10
CA GLY A 70 -19.88 -9.32 -0.61
C GLY A 70 -20.86 -8.17 -0.85
N VAL A 71 -20.82 -7.12 -0.02
CA VAL A 71 -21.66 -5.92 -0.18
C VAL A 71 -21.02 -4.89 -1.12
N VAL A 72 -19.71 -4.69 -1.04
CA VAL A 72 -19.02 -3.60 -1.79
C VAL A 72 -18.40 -4.05 -3.11
N PHE A 73 -18.14 -5.35 -3.30
CA PHE A 73 -17.65 -5.85 -4.60
C PHE A 73 -18.81 -6.03 -5.57
N GLY A 74 -18.74 -5.34 -6.71
CA GLY A 74 -19.78 -5.32 -7.74
C GLY A 74 -20.68 -4.10 -7.70
N ASP A 75 -20.61 -3.29 -6.64
CA ASP A 75 -21.32 -2.00 -6.51
C ASP A 75 -20.30 -0.84 -6.38
N PRO A 76 -20.09 -0.06 -7.46
CA PRO A 76 -19.18 1.08 -7.43
C PRO A 76 -19.54 2.16 -6.41
N GLU A 77 -20.83 2.39 -6.13
CA GLU A 77 -21.27 3.40 -5.16
C GLU A 77 -21.00 2.93 -3.74
N ALA A 78 -21.36 1.67 -3.42
CA ALA A 78 -21.07 1.08 -2.11
C ALA A 78 -19.58 1.06 -1.81
N LEU A 79 -18.75 0.74 -2.80
CA LEU A 79 -17.31 0.82 -2.64
C LEU A 79 -16.85 2.24 -2.36
N LYS A 80 -17.28 3.21 -3.18
CA LYS A 80 -16.87 4.61 -3.02
C LYS A 80 -17.20 5.10 -1.61
N ASP A 81 -18.36 4.73 -1.07
CA ASP A 81 -18.73 5.08 0.30
C ASP A 81 -17.81 4.45 1.34
N LEU A 82 -17.36 3.20 1.14
CA LEU A 82 -16.37 2.56 2.01
C LEU A 82 -15.02 3.28 1.93
N GLU A 83 -14.58 3.64 0.73
CA GLU A 83 -13.35 4.39 0.49
C GLU A 83 -13.40 5.79 1.12
N ASP A 84 -14.53 6.50 1.00
CA ASP A 84 -14.76 7.83 1.61
C ASP A 84 -14.75 7.75 3.16
N ILE A 85 -15.06 6.59 3.74
CA ILE A 85 -14.92 6.34 5.19
C ILE A 85 -13.45 6.11 5.56
N LEU A 86 -12.74 5.26 4.81
CA LEU A 86 -11.41 4.75 5.20
C LEU A 86 -10.26 5.65 4.78
N HIS A 87 -10.28 6.22 3.58
CA HIS A 87 -9.15 6.97 3.01
C HIS A 87 -8.71 8.16 3.88
N PRO A 88 -9.60 8.99 4.45
CA PRO A 88 -9.17 10.08 5.33
C PRO A 88 -8.44 9.57 6.59
N LEU A 89 -8.93 8.48 7.18
CA LEU A 89 -8.36 7.90 8.41
C LEU A 89 -6.97 7.30 8.16
N VAL A 90 -6.83 6.54 7.07
CA VAL A 90 -5.54 5.96 6.66
C VAL A 90 -4.54 7.05 6.32
N ARG A 91 -4.99 8.12 5.66
CA ARG A 91 -4.15 9.28 5.36
C ARG A 91 -3.66 9.95 6.63
N GLU A 92 -4.57 10.33 7.52
CA GLU A 92 -4.24 11.01 8.78
C GLU A 92 -3.25 10.19 9.60
N GLU A 93 -3.47 8.88 9.73
CA GLU A 93 -2.59 8.00 10.48
C GLU A 93 -1.22 7.82 9.81
N THR A 94 -1.18 7.75 8.47
CA THR A 94 0.10 7.72 7.73
C THR A 94 0.87 9.01 7.96
N ASP A 95 0.22 10.16 7.78
CA ASP A 95 0.84 11.48 7.91
C ASP A 95 1.34 11.72 9.35
N ARG A 96 0.58 11.23 10.35
CA ARG A 96 0.98 11.24 11.76
C ARG A 96 2.24 10.41 12.00
N ARG A 97 2.30 9.18 11.48
CA ARG A 97 3.48 8.30 11.65
C ARG A 97 4.71 8.85 10.94
N VAL A 98 4.54 9.37 9.72
CA VAL A 98 5.61 10.05 9.00
C VAL A 98 6.16 11.23 9.82
N SER A 99 5.28 12.08 10.36
CA SER A 99 5.69 13.27 11.10
C SER A 99 6.32 12.96 12.47
N ALA A 100 6.00 11.81 13.06
CA ALA A 100 6.50 11.39 14.37
C ALA A 100 7.73 10.48 14.28
N SER A 101 8.15 10.08 13.08
CA SER A 101 9.27 9.17 12.89
C SER A 101 10.60 9.93 12.92
N ASP A 102 11.52 9.44 13.76
CA ASP A 102 12.93 9.85 13.76
C ASP A 102 13.80 8.94 12.86
N ALA A 103 13.18 8.03 12.10
CA ALA A 103 13.91 7.09 11.27
C ALA A 103 14.63 7.79 10.10
N GLU A 104 15.86 7.33 9.81
CA GLU A 104 16.62 7.81 8.66
C GLU A 104 15.86 7.55 7.34
N VAL A 105 15.18 6.41 7.26
CA VAL A 105 14.31 6.00 6.15
C VAL A 105 12.96 5.55 6.68
N PHE A 106 11.90 6.21 6.24
CA PHE A 106 10.51 5.82 6.49
C PHE A 106 9.84 5.39 5.18
N VAL A 107 9.13 4.27 5.20
CA VAL A 107 8.50 3.68 4.01
C VAL A 107 7.00 3.52 4.21
N ALA A 108 6.20 4.15 3.35
CA ALA A 108 4.76 3.96 3.28
C ALA A 108 4.38 3.07 2.09
N GLU A 109 3.80 1.89 2.33
CA GLU A 109 3.19 1.06 1.30
C GLU A 109 1.78 1.57 0.96
N ILE A 110 1.62 2.12 -0.25
CA ILE A 110 0.36 2.73 -0.70
C ILE A 110 0.01 2.17 -2.10
N PRO A 111 -0.89 1.18 -2.21
CA PRO A 111 -1.26 0.57 -3.49
C PRO A 111 -1.84 1.57 -4.51
N LEU A 112 -2.63 2.53 -4.04
CA LEU A 112 -3.32 3.55 -4.85
C LEU A 112 -2.62 4.93 -4.81
N LEU A 113 -1.29 4.93 -4.73
CA LEU A 113 -0.49 6.15 -4.54
C LEU A 113 -0.76 7.24 -5.59
N PHE A 114 -0.74 6.87 -6.87
CA PHE A 114 -0.88 7.80 -7.99
C PHE A 114 -2.34 8.09 -8.33
N GLU A 115 -3.22 7.14 -8.06
CA GLU A 115 -4.67 7.26 -8.19
C GLU A 115 -5.24 8.27 -7.20
N GLY A 116 -4.71 8.29 -5.98
CA GLY A 116 -5.06 9.27 -4.94
C GLY A 116 -4.23 10.56 -4.97
N GLU A 117 -3.39 10.77 -5.99
CA GLU A 117 -2.53 11.94 -6.14
C GLU A 117 -1.65 12.25 -4.92
N ARG A 118 -1.21 11.22 -4.20
CA ARG A 118 -0.43 11.36 -2.95
C ARG A 118 1.08 11.38 -3.15
N SER A 119 1.58 11.16 -4.36
CA SER A 119 3.01 11.03 -4.64
C SER A 119 3.83 12.25 -4.20
N GLY A 120 3.29 13.48 -4.32
CA GLY A 120 3.97 14.71 -3.92
C GLY A 120 4.14 14.92 -2.40
N GLN A 121 3.65 13.99 -1.57
CA GLN A 121 3.80 14.05 -0.11
C GLN A 121 5.08 13.32 0.39
N PHE A 122 5.79 12.64 -0.50
CA PHE A 122 6.96 11.83 -0.18
C PHE A 122 8.20 12.35 -0.90
N ASP A 123 9.37 12.17 -0.30
CA ASP A 123 10.64 12.59 -0.92
C ASP A 123 10.97 11.76 -2.17
N LEU A 124 10.53 10.50 -2.22
CA LEU A 124 10.75 9.59 -3.34
C LEU A 124 9.64 8.55 -3.44
N THR A 125 9.35 8.12 -4.66
CA THR A 125 8.38 7.07 -4.96
C THR A 125 9.03 5.86 -5.64
N VAL A 126 8.64 4.67 -5.21
CA VAL A 126 9.10 3.39 -5.77
C VAL A 126 7.90 2.63 -6.32
N ALA A 127 7.94 2.27 -7.60
CA ALA A 127 6.98 1.33 -8.20
C ALA A 127 7.59 -0.07 -8.25
N VAL A 128 7.03 -1.01 -7.50
CA VAL A 128 7.33 -2.44 -7.64
C VAL A 128 6.49 -3.00 -8.79
N THR A 129 7.15 -3.64 -9.74
CA THR A 129 6.54 -4.25 -10.91
C THR A 129 6.79 -5.75 -10.92
N ALA A 130 5.94 -6.50 -11.60
CA ALA A 130 6.12 -7.93 -11.81
C ALA A 130 5.46 -8.38 -13.12
N PRO A 131 5.95 -9.45 -13.76
CA PRO A 131 5.29 -10.04 -14.92
C PRO A 131 3.85 -10.44 -14.61
N GLU A 132 2.92 -10.21 -15.54
CA GLU A 132 1.50 -10.47 -15.32
C GLU A 132 1.21 -11.93 -14.91
N GLU A 133 1.87 -12.89 -15.55
CA GLU A 133 1.74 -14.32 -15.24
C GLU A 133 2.10 -14.62 -13.79
N ARG A 134 3.14 -13.98 -13.25
CA ARG A 134 3.54 -14.09 -11.84
C ARG A 134 2.49 -13.48 -10.92
N ARG A 135 1.99 -12.28 -11.25
CA ARG A 135 0.95 -11.61 -10.44
C ARG A 135 -0.31 -12.45 -10.35
N ARG A 136 -0.73 -13.07 -11.46
CA ARG A 136 -1.87 -14.00 -11.51
C ARG A 136 -1.64 -15.22 -10.63
N ALA A 137 -0.47 -15.86 -10.73
CA ALA A 137 -0.12 -17.03 -9.93
C ALA A 137 -0.12 -16.70 -8.42
N TRP A 138 0.54 -15.62 -8.01
CA TRP A 138 0.61 -15.22 -6.60
C TRP A 138 -0.74 -14.76 -6.04
N ALA A 139 -1.60 -14.16 -6.85
CA ALA A 139 -2.97 -13.86 -6.44
C ALA A 139 -3.77 -15.15 -6.18
N ALA A 140 -3.67 -16.13 -7.06
CA ALA A 140 -4.34 -17.42 -6.93
C ALA A 140 -3.85 -18.21 -5.69
N GLU A 141 -2.55 -18.22 -5.42
CA GLU A 141 -1.95 -18.83 -4.22
C GLU A 141 -2.52 -18.24 -2.92
N ARG A 142 -2.95 -16.97 -2.95
CA ARG A 142 -3.60 -16.28 -1.81
C ARG A 142 -5.11 -16.51 -1.76
N GLY A 143 -5.65 -17.43 -2.57
CA GLY A 143 -7.07 -17.74 -2.64
C GLY A 143 -7.92 -16.66 -3.32
N MET A 144 -7.31 -15.75 -4.07
CA MET A 144 -8.05 -14.71 -4.78
C MET A 144 -8.62 -15.25 -6.09
N GLY A 145 -9.94 -15.18 -6.23
CA GLY A 145 -10.63 -15.54 -7.47
C GLY A 145 -10.34 -14.55 -8.60
N GLU A 146 -10.46 -15.00 -9.84
CA GLU A 146 -10.15 -14.19 -11.03
C GLU A 146 -11.06 -12.94 -11.15
N ASP A 147 -12.34 -13.04 -10.82
CA ASP A 147 -13.25 -11.89 -10.86
C ASP A 147 -12.90 -10.85 -9.79
N GLN A 148 -12.53 -11.30 -8.59
CA GLN A 148 -12.05 -10.41 -7.53
C GLN A 148 -10.75 -9.71 -7.94
N ARG A 149 -9.80 -10.45 -8.55
CA ARG A 149 -8.55 -9.90 -9.07
C ARG A 149 -8.82 -8.81 -10.10
N ARG A 150 -9.66 -9.09 -11.11
CA ARG A 150 -10.05 -8.14 -12.16
C ARG A 150 -10.73 -6.89 -11.59
N ALA A 151 -11.63 -7.06 -10.62
CA ALA A 151 -12.32 -5.95 -9.98
C ALA A 151 -11.35 -5.01 -9.23
N ILE A 152 -10.30 -5.56 -8.59
CA ILE A 152 -9.27 -4.76 -7.93
C ILE A 152 -8.36 -4.08 -8.95
N GLU A 153 -7.91 -4.80 -9.98
CA GLU A 153 -7.04 -4.24 -11.01
C GLU A 153 -7.69 -3.13 -11.82
N ALA A 154 -8.99 -3.21 -12.09
CA ALA A 154 -9.74 -2.18 -12.81
C ALA A 154 -9.74 -0.81 -12.10
N ARG A 155 -9.39 -0.77 -10.81
CA ARG A 155 -9.30 0.45 -10.00
C ARG A 155 -7.88 1.00 -9.91
N GLN A 156 -6.90 0.24 -10.40
CA GLN A 156 -5.50 0.63 -10.36
C GLN A 156 -5.09 1.16 -11.73
N LEU A 157 -4.21 2.16 -11.73
CA LEU A 157 -3.46 2.50 -12.93
C LEU A 157 -2.66 1.28 -13.41
N PRO A 158 -2.51 1.12 -14.73
CA PRO A 158 -1.63 0.10 -15.30
C PRO A 158 -0.24 0.16 -14.68
N GLN A 159 0.40 -1.00 -14.54
CA GLN A 159 1.73 -1.10 -13.93
C GLN A 159 2.74 -0.20 -14.66
N GLU A 160 2.66 -0.15 -15.98
CA GLU A 160 3.51 0.66 -16.86
C GLU A 160 3.35 2.14 -16.56
N GLU A 161 2.14 2.59 -16.24
CA GLU A 161 1.85 3.97 -15.87
C GLU A 161 2.38 4.28 -14.47
N LYS A 162 2.20 3.36 -13.50
CA LYS A 162 2.82 3.49 -12.16
C LYS A 162 4.34 3.56 -12.26
N ALA A 163 4.95 2.73 -13.10
CA ALA A 163 6.40 2.70 -13.33
C ALA A 163 6.90 4.00 -13.98
N ARG A 164 6.15 4.57 -14.93
CA ARG A 164 6.49 5.86 -15.57
C ARG A 164 6.43 7.03 -14.60
N ARG A 165 5.51 6.99 -13.63
CA ARG A 165 5.31 8.08 -12.65
C ARG A 165 6.23 8.00 -11.44
N ALA A 166 6.81 6.83 -11.18
CA ALA A 166 7.69 6.63 -10.03
C ALA A 166 9.11 7.10 -10.31
N ASP A 167 9.78 7.60 -9.26
CA ASP A 167 11.20 8.00 -9.33
C ASP A 167 12.12 6.79 -9.50
N VAL A 168 11.70 5.64 -8.96
CA VAL A 168 12.44 4.38 -9.01
C VAL A 168 11.47 3.25 -9.36
N VAL A 169 11.92 2.35 -10.23
CA VAL A 169 11.21 1.10 -10.55
C VAL A 169 12.00 -0.08 -10.01
N VAL A 170 11.32 -0.99 -9.33
CA VAL A 170 11.88 -2.26 -8.82
C VAL A 170 11.14 -3.40 -9.49
N GLU A 171 11.86 -4.27 -10.19
CA GLU A 171 11.27 -5.45 -10.81
C GLU A 171 11.35 -6.65 -9.88
N ASN A 172 10.22 -7.32 -9.68
CA ASN A 172 10.10 -8.59 -8.99
C ASN A 172 9.66 -9.68 -9.98
N ASP A 173 10.62 -10.45 -10.47
CA ASP A 173 10.43 -11.59 -11.37
C ASP A 173 10.21 -12.93 -10.64
N GLY A 174 10.24 -12.90 -9.30
CA GLY A 174 10.11 -14.05 -8.40
C GLY A 174 11.43 -14.54 -7.82
N ASP A 175 12.57 -13.96 -8.20
CA ASP A 175 13.84 -14.21 -7.53
C ASP A 175 13.97 -13.32 -6.28
N LEU A 176 13.90 -13.96 -5.10
CA LEU A 176 13.96 -13.25 -3.82
C LEU A 176 15.34 -12.67 -3.53
N ASP A 177 16.41 -13.32 -3.97
CA ASP A 177 17.78 -12.84 -3.75
C ASP A 177 18.04 -11.60 -4.61
N LYS A 178 17.57 -11.62 -5.87
CA LYS A 178 17.58 -10.43 -6.73
C LYS A 178 16.75 -9.29 -6.14
N LEU A 179 15.55 -9.57 -5.63
CA LEU A 179 14.71 -8.55 -4.98
C LEU A 179 15.39 -7.97 -3.74
N ARG A 180 16.03 -8.81 -2.92
CA ARG A 180 16.80 -8.38 -1.75
C ARG A 180 17.97 -7.50 -2.15
N GLY A 181 18.77 -7.89 -3.14
CA GLY A 181 19.90 -7.07 -3.61
C GLY A 181 19.46 -5.69 -4.14
N GLN A 182 18.31 -5.62 -4.83
CA GLN A 182 17.73 -4.34 -5.23
C GLN A 182 17.29 -3.49 -4.02
N ALA A 183 16.67 -4.11 -3.01
CA ALA A 183 16.26 -3.42 -1.79
C ALA A 183 17.46 -2.89 -1.00
N GLU A 184 18.52 -3.68 -0.85
CA GLU A 184 19.78 -3.29 -0.21
C GLU A 184 20.42 -2.09 -0.92
N GLY A 185 20.59 -2.17 -2.24
CA GLY A 185 21.16 -1.07 -3.02
C GLY A 185 20.34 0.22 -2.95
N LEU A 186 19.01 0.11 -2.92
CA LEU A 186 18.12 1.26 -2.77
C LEU A 186 18.15 1.84 -1.35
N PHE A 187 18.17 0.99 -0.33
CA PHE A 187 18.22 1.41 1.06
C PHE A 187 19.47 2.22 1.36
N GLU A 188 20.65 1.77 0.90
CA GLU A 188 21.90 2.53 1.01
C GLU A 188 21.81 3.89 0.29
N ARG A 189 21.13 3.94 -0.86
CA ARG A 189 20.88 5.19 -1.59
C ARG A 189 19.96 6.14 -0.82
N PHE A 190 18.93 5.61 -0.15
CA PHE A 190 17.98 6.39 0.64
C PHE A 190 18.65 6.99 1.88
N ARG A 191 19.51 6.22 2.55
CA ARG A 191 20.32 6.68 3.68
C ARG A 191 21.34 7.75 3.26
N GLY A 192 22.10 7.47 2.21
CA GLY A 192 23.14 8.38 1.70
C GLY A 192 22.60 9.67 1.05
N GLY A 193 21.32 9.70 0.66
CA GLY A 193 20.67 10.87 0.07
C GLY A 193 20.49 12.06 1.03
N ASN A 194 20.59 11.83 2.34
CA ASN A 194 20.47 12.89 3.36
C ASN A 194 21.75 13.75 3.50
N GLY A 195 22.87 13.36 2.87
CA GLY A 195 24.18 14.02 3.02
C GLY A 195 24.59 14.99 1.90
N ARG A 196 23.72 15.34 0.95
CA ARG A 196 24.06 16.22 -0.20
C ARG A 196 23.25 17.53 -0.29
N ARG A 197 22.73 18.04 0.82
CA ARG A 197 22.10 19.38 0.89
C ARG A 197 22.92 20.45 1.61
N GLU A 198 24.18 20.18 1.92
CA GLU A 198 25.14 21.19 2.38
C GLU A 198 26.32 21.22 1.41
N GLY A 199 26.39 22.24 0.55
CA GLY A 199 27.57 22.44 -0.29
C GLY A 199 27.37 23.04 -1.68
N GLU A 200 26.35 23.86 -1.93
CA GLU A 200 26.35 24.78 -3.08
C GLU A 200 25.68 26.11 -2.70
N GLU A 201 26.35 26.91 -1.88
CA GLU A 201 26.27 28.37 -1.96
C GLU A 201 27.71 28.86 -2.13
N GLY A 202 28.02 29.31 -3.35
CA GLY A 202 29.25 30.03 -3.69
C GLY A 202 29.10 31.54 -3.51
#